data_AF-A0A258W208-F1
#
_entry.id   AF-A0A258W208-F1
#
_cell.length_a   1.000
_cell.length_b   1.000
_cell.length_c   1.000
_cell.angle_alpha   90.00
_cell.angle_beta   90.00
_cell.angle_gamma   90.00
#
_symmetry.space_group_name_H-M   'P 1'
#
loop_
_entity.id
_entity.type
_entity.pdbx_description
1 polymer ?
#
loop_
_entity_poly.entity_id
_entity_poly.type
_entity_poly.pdbx_seq_one_letter_code
_entity_poly.pdbx_strand_id
1 'polypeptide(L)'
;MLNRNVHHKPQQSWHDNQFEWNYVLIFACISAFAFALFSIPLIFFFSRNYYFFESIAFNTYPTLITNLYQEKSWLWIYCISGGVLSFSLILYFGKKFTSNTIKPIKKIEDHLQQLMIGNFKDPIVFDSNKSELNSIKINYEYFYRVLRSNTEQELEILRSLNIDQANRDSLLAWQKLVQMKCKQLGLDYNQTVKNKNEFVNGKGTNVIPLNENVSPKSPQAKNRKVS
;
A
#
# COMPACT_ATOMS: atom_id res chain seq x y z
N MET A 1 -6.78 10.70 -28.09
CA MET A 1 -6.17 11.55 -27.04
C MET A 1 -7.26 11.90 -26.04
N LEU A 2 -7.33 11.21 -24.89
CA LEU A 2 -8.32 11.48 -23.85
C LEU A 2 -7.56 11.88 -22.58
N ASN A 3 -7.61 13.18 -22.31
CA ASN A 3 -7.09 13.83 -21.12
C ASN A 3 -7.89 13.34 -19.90
N ARG A 4 -7.39 12.30 -19.23
CA ARG A 4 -7.97 11.80 -17.99
C ARG A 4 -7.35 12.61 -16.85
N ASN A 5 -7.98 13.73 -16.53
CA ASN A 5 -7.74 14.45 -15.28
C ASN A 5 -8.15 13.54 -14.11
N VAL A 6 -7.23 12.68 -13.69
CA VAL A 6 -7.33 11.94 -12.44
C VAL A 6 -7.10 12.96 -11.33
N HIS A 7 -8.19 13.44 -10.74
CA HIS A 7 -8.10 14.17 -9.47
C HIS A 7 -7.48 13.24 -8.43
N HIS A 8 -6.17 13.38 -8.23
CA HIS A 8 -5.50 12.86 -7.05
C HIS A 8 -6.15 13.47 -5.82
N LYS A 9 -6.79 12.63 -4.99
CA LYS A 9 -7.17 13.04 -3.65
C LYS A 9 -5.89 13.38 -2.88
N PRO A 10 -5.72 14.61 -2.38
CA PRO A 10 -4.50 15.04 -1.68
C PRO A 10 -4.34 14.43 -0.26
N GLN A 11 -5.27 13.59 0.20
CA GLN A 11 -5.22 13.02 1.56
C GLN A 11 -4.33 11.78 1.70
N GLN A 12 -4.00 11.07 0.61
CA GLN A 12 -3.26 9.80 0.71
C GLN A 12 -1.74 10.01 0.87
N SER A 13 -1.21 11.12 0.35
CA SER A 13 0.23 11.43 0.39
C SER A 13 0.76 11.69 1.81
N TRP A 14 -0.06 12.21 2.72
CA TRP A 14 0.35 12.51 4.09
C TRP A 14 0.54 11.24 4.94
N HIS A 15 -0.37 10.28 4.79
CA HIS A 15 -0.25 8.97 5.47
C HIS A 15 0.92 8.15 4.90
N ASP A 16 1.16 8.24 3.59
CA ASP A 16 2.30 7.57 2.96
C ASP A 16 3.63 8.14 3.45
N ASN A 17 3.73 9.47 3.58
CA ASN A 17 4.97 10.11 4.04
C ASN A 17 5.27 9.80 5.52
N GLN A 18 4.27 9.81 6.40
CA GLN A 18 4.47 9.43 7.81
C GLN A 18 4.88 7.96 7.94
N PHE A 19 4.29 7.09 7.13
CA PHE A 19 4.68 5.69 7.06
C PHE A 19 6.12 5.54 6.58
N GLU A 20 6.54 6.24 5.52
CA GLU A 20 7.91 6.20 5.01
C GLU A 20 8.94 6.59 6.08
N TRP A 21 8.68 7.66 6.83
CA TRP A 21 9.57 8.11 7.91
C TRP A 21 9.66 7.12 9.07
N ASN A 22 8.58 6.44 9.44
CA ASN A 22 8.61 5.46 10.53
C ASN A 22 9.57 4.29 10.24
N TYR A 23 9.56 3.75 9.01
CA TYR A 23 10.49 2.67 8.64
C TYR A 23 11.93 3.15 8.54
N VAL A 24 12.15 4.34 8.00
CA VAL A 24 13.49 4.93 7.92
C VAL A 24 14.04 5.19 9.32
N LEU A 25 13.22 5.65 10.27
CA LEU A 25 13.62 5.85 11.66
C LEU A 25 13.92 4.55 12.38
N ILE A 26 13.09 3.51 12.21
CA ILE A 26 13.38 2.18 12.79
C ILE A 26 14.71 1.64 12.25
N PHE A 27 14.92 1.73 10.94
CA PHE A 27 16.16 1.30 10.30
C PHE A 27 17.37 2.10 10.81
N ALA A 28 17.21 3.42 10.95
CA ALA A 28 18.24 4.30 11.51
C ALA A 28 18.55 3.96 12.97
N CYS A 29 17.54 3.68 13.80
CA CYS A 29 17.70 3.28 15.20
C CYS A 29 18.44 1.94 15.33
N ILE A 30 18.06 0.93 14.55
CA ILE A 30 18.75 -0.37 14.54
C ILE A 30 20.20 -0.21 14.11
N SER A 31 20.44 0.60 13.07
CA SER A 31 21.79 0.87 12.56
C SER A 31 22.65 1.63 13.58
N ALA A 32 22.07 2.64 14.26
CA ALA A 32 22.75 3.39 15.31
C ALA A 32 23.06 2.50 16.53
N PHE A 33 22.15 1.60 16.89
CA PHE A 33 22.37 0.63 17.95
C PHE A 33 23.50 -0.35 17.60
N ALA A 34 23.50 -0.90 16.38
CA ALA A 34 24.59 -1.76 15.91
C ALA A 34 25.94 -1.03 15.89
N PHE A 35 25.93 0.23 15.42
CA PHE A 35 27.12 1.08 15.44
C PHE A 35 27.63 1.32 16.86
N ALA A 36 26.74 1.60 17.81
CA ALA A 36 27.11 1.80 19.21
C ALA A 36 27.69 0.53 19.84
N LEU A 37 27.08 -0.63 19.61
CA LEU A 37 27.57 -1.92 20.10
C LEU A 37 28.99 -2.23 19.62
N PHE A 38 29.34 -1.85 18.39
CA PHE A 38 30.67 -2.06 17.85
C PHE A 38 31.67 -0.96 18.27
N SER A 39 31.22 0.30 18.29
CA SER A 39 32.08 1.46 18.52
C SER A 39 32.45 1.63 19.99
N ILE A 40 31.54 1.32 20.94
CA ILE A 40 31.81 1.50 22.38
C ILE A 40 33.01 0.65 22.85
N PRO A 41 33.07 -0.67 22.57
CA PRO A 41 34.24 -1.48 22.93
C PRO A 41 35.52 -1.03 22.24
N LEU A 42 35.45 -0.62 20.97
CA LEU A 42 36.60 -0.10 20.24
C LEU A 42 37.15 1.19 20.86
N ILE A 43 36.28 2.16 21.14
CA ILE A 43 36.66 3.41 21.79
C ILE A 43 37.28 3.14 23.17
N PHE A 44 36.70 2.20 23.93
CA PHE A 44 37.26 1.79 25.22
C PHE A 44 38.66 1.21 25.07
N PHE A 45 38.87 0.30 24.11
CA PHE A 45 40.17 -0.32 23.86
C PHE A 45 41.21 0.71 23.40
N PHE A 46 40.87 1.59 22.45
CA PHE A 46 41.75 2.68 22.01
C PHE A 46 42.11 3.62 23.16
N SER A 47 41.13 4.04 23.96
CA SER A 47 41.37 4.93 25.10
C SER A 47 42.35 4.29 26.12
N ARG A 48 42.15 3.00 26.43
CA ARG A 48 43.02 2.24 27.33
C ARG A 48 44.45 2.13 26.80
N ASN A 49 44.61 1.86 25.51
CA ASN A 49 45.92 1.75 24.88
C ASN A 49 46.67 3.08 24.86
N TYR A 50 45.98 4.18 24.51
CA TYR A 50 46.61 5.51 24.49
C TYR A 50 47.07 5.94 25.88
N TYR A 51 46.30 5.64 26.93
CA TYR A 51 46.72 5.88 28.31
C TYR A 51 48.02 5.13 28.67
N PHE A 52 48.14 3.88 28.23
CA PHE A 52 49.36 3.10 28.42
C PHE A 52 50.55 3.68 27.67
N PHE A 53 50.37 4.03 26.38
CA PHE A 53 51.44 4.66 25.57
C PHE A 53 51.88 6.01 26.12
N GLU A 54 50.96 6.82 26.62
CA GLU A 54 51.25 8.09 27.29
C GLU A 54 52.15 7.87 28.51
N SER A 55 51.81 6.89 29.37
CA SER A 55 52.60 6.56 30.58
C SER A 55 54.03 6.10 30.28
N ILE A 56 54.24 5.40 29.15
CA ILE A 56 55.58 4.98 28.71
C ILE A 56 56.34 6.15 28.09
N ALA A 57 55.69 6.94 27.24
CA ALA A 57 56.31 8.05 26.54
C ALA A 57 56.86 9.12 27.49
N PHE A 58 56.17 9.39 28.61
CA PHE A 58 56.65 10.29 29.68
C PHE A 58 58.01 9.89 30.25
N ASN A 59 58.32 8.60 30.31
CA ASN A 59 59.56 8.11 30.90
C ASN A 59 60.70 7.95 29.89
N THR A 60 60.41 7.80 28.59
CA THR A 60 61.41 7.42 27.58
C THR A 60 61.69 8.51 26.54
N TYR A 61 60.66 9.17 25.99
CA TYR A 61 60.82 10.15 24.91
C TYR A 61 59.73 11.24 25.01
N PRO A 62 60.00 12.39 25.67
CA PRO A 62 58.99 13.42 25.90
C PRO A 62 58.51 14.12 24.63
N THR A 63 59.30 14.11 23.56
CA THR A 63 58.90 14.64 22.23
C THR A 63 57.81 13.80 21.56
N LEU A 64 57.63 12.53 21.94
CA LEU A 64 56.62 11.63 21.37
C LEU A 64 55.21 11.96 21.87
N ILE A 65 55.10 12.59 23.04
CA ILE A 65 53.83 12.92 23.70
C ILE A 65 52.99 13.87 22.85
N THR A 66 53.63 14.88 22.24
CA THR A 66 52.94 15.88 21.41
C THR A 66 52.30 15.23 20.19
N ASN A 67 52.99 14.27 19.56
CA ASN A 67 52.45 13.50 18.43
C ASN A 67 51.31 12.58 18.88
N LEU A 68 51.42 11.95 20.06
CA LEU A 68 50.36 11.11 20.62
C LEU A 68 49.04 11.89 20.83
N TYR A 69 49.12 13.12 21.34
CA TYR A 69 47.93 13.96 21.52
C TYR A 69 47.30 14.36 20.18
N GLN A 70 48.12 14.71 19.19
CA GLN A 70 47.61 15.01 17.85
C GLN A 70 46.90 13.80 17.24
N GLU A 71 47.50 12.62 17.30
CA GLU A 71 46.93 11.38 16.77
C GLU A 71 45.59 11.04 17.44
N LYS A 72 45.51 11.17 18.77
CA LYS A 72 44.26 11.01 19.53
C LYS A 72 43.17 11.96 19.05
N SER A 73 43.49 13.23 18.81
CA SER A 73 42.55 14.22 18.27
C SER A 73 42.09 13.85 16.85
N TRP A 74 43.00 13.41 15.98
CA TRP A 74 42.67 12.92 14.63
C TRP A 74 41.74 11.72 14.67
N LEU A 75 41.96 10.78 15.58
CA LEU A 75 41.11 9.59 15.76
C LEU A 75 39.67 9.99 16.14
N TRP A 76 39.51 10.93 17.07
CA TRP A 76 38.17 11.44 17.43
C TRP A 76 37.47 12.16 16.27
N ILE A 77 38.20 12.99 15.53
CA ILE A 77 37.67 13.67 14.33
C ILE A 77 37.22 12.64 13.30
N TYR A 78 38.02 11.61 13.06
CA TYR A 78 37.69 10.54 12.12
C TYR A 78 36.46 9.73 12.57
N CYS A 79 36.35 9.39 13.86
CA CYS A 79 35.18 8.71 14.41
C CYS A 79 33.90 9.53 14.24
N ILE A 80 33.94 10.83 14.56
CA ILE A 80 32.76 11.72 14.43
C ILE A 80 32.39 11.90 12.96
N SER A 81 33.37 12.19 12.10
CA SER A 81 33.16 12.36 10.65
C SER A 81 32.59 11.09 10.00
N GLY A 82 33.17 9.93 10.31
CA GLY A 82 32.70 8.63 9.83
C GLY A 82 31.30 8.29 10.32
N GLY A 83 30.98 8.61 11.57
CA GLY A 83 29.63 8.44 12.12
C GLY A 83 28.58 9.28 11.40
N VAL A 84 28.86 10.58 11.18
CA VAL A 84 27.97 11.51 10.46
C VAL A 84 27.77 11.07 9.02
N LEU A 85 28.83 10.66 8.34
CA LEU A 85 28.77 10.18 6.95
C LEU A 85 27.96 8.88 6.84
N SER A 86 28.20 7.93 7.74
CA SER A 86 27.46 6.66 7.80
C SER A 86 25.97 6.90 8.07
N PHE A 87 25.64 7.75 9.04
CA PHE A 87 24.26 8.09 9.35
C PHE A 87 23.54 8.75 8.17
N SER A 88 24.24 9.66 7.47
CA SER A 88 23.71 10.34 6.28
C SER A 88 23.43 9.36 5.14
N LEU A 89 24.34 8.40 4.91
CA LEU A 89 24.14 7.33 3.93
C LEU A 89 22.95 6.44 4.30
N ILE A 90 22.82 6.06 5.58
CA ILE A 90 21.69 5.25 6.06
C ILE A 90 20.36 5.95 5.81
N LEU A 91 20.26 7.25 6.09
CA LEU A 91 19.03 8.00 5.82
C LEU A 91 18.73 8.08 4.32
N TYR A 92 19.75 8.34 3.49
CA TYR A 92 19.58 8.43 2.05
C TYR A 92 19.13 7.09 1.44
N PHE A 93 19.83 6.01 1.75
CA PHE A 93 19.51 4.67 1.26
C PHE A 93 18.22 4.13 1.87
N GLY A 94 17.99 4.36 3.16
CA GLY A 94 16.75 3.98 3.84
C GLY A 94 15.53 4.63 3.17
N LYS A 95 15.59 5.93 2.90
CA LYS A 95 14.52 6.63 2.18
C LYS A 95 14.31 6.07 0.77
N LYS A 96 15.40 5.87 0.02
CA LYS A 96 15.34 5.31 -1.34
C LYS A 96 14.75 3.90 -1.34
N PHE A 97 15.13 3.06 -0.40
CA PHE A 97 14.66 1.68 -0.25
C PHE A 97 13.17 1.64 0.14
N THR A 98 12.78 2.39 1.15
CA THR A 98 11.37 2.45 1.60
C THR A 98 10.45 2.94 0.49
N SER A 99 10.86 3.98 -0.25
CA SER A 99 10.08 4.54 -1.35
C SER A 99 9.99 3.59 -2.55
N ASN A 100 11.08 2.94 -2.93
CA ASN A 100 11.14 2.11 -4.13
C ASN A 100 10.61 0.68 -3.91
N THR A 101 10.65 0.17 -2.68
CA THR A 101 10.36 -1.24 -2.36
C THR A 101 9.14 -1.39 -1.46
N ILE A 102 9.11 -0.72 -0.30
CA ILE A 102 8.06 -0.95 0.71
C ILE A 102 6.72 -0.35 0.25
N LYS A 103 6.75 0.86 -0.30
CA LYS A 103 5.54 1.55 -0.80
C LYS A 103 4.76 0.76 -1.85
N PRO A 104 5.37 0.25 -2.95
CA PRO A 104 4.63 -0.54 -3.92
C PRO A 104 4.12 -1.88 -3.35
N ILE A 105 4.85 -2.52 -2.43
CA ILE A 105 4.41 -3.75 -1.77
C ILE A 105 3.14 -3.49 -0.95
N LYS A 106 3.15 -2.44 -0.12
CA LYS A 106 1.96 -2.07 0.67
C LYS A 106 0.76 -1.72 -0.22
N LYS A 107 0.99 -1.02 -1.33
CA LYS A 107 -0.06 -0.72 -2.31
C LYS A 107 -0.69 -1.99 -2.91
N ILE A 108 0.14 -3.00 -3.19
CA ILE A 108 -0.31 -4.32 -3.65
C ILE A 108 -1.13 -5.01 -2.54
N GLU A 109 -0.64 -5.01 -1.31
CA GLU A 109 -1.32 -5.62 -0.16
C GLU A 109 -2.70 -4.99 0.08
N ASP A 110 -2.78 -3.67 0.16
CA ASP A 110 -4.04 -2.93 0.40
C ASP A 110 -5.07 -3.25 -0.69
N HIS A 111 -4.65 -3.30 -1.95
CA HIS A 111 -5.55 -3.65 -3.03
C HIS A 111 -5.88 -5.15 -3.05
N LEU A 112 -4.96 -6.04 -2.66
CA LEU A 112 -5.24 -7.45 -2.54
C LEU A 112 -6.30 -7.71 -1.45
N GLN A 113 -6.27 -6.95 -0.34
CA GLN A 113 -7.34 -6.96 0.66
C GLN A 113 -8.68 -6.51 0.05
N GLN A 114 -8.69 -5.48 -0.78
CA GLN A 114 -9.90 -5.07 -1.50
C GLN A 114 -10.42 -6.16 -2.45
N LEU A 115 -9.53 -6.86 -3.14
CA LEU A 115 -9.86 -7.99 -4.01
C LEU A 115 -10.43 -9.17 -3.20
N MET A 116 -9.88 -9.47 -2.02
CA MET A 116 -10.40 -10.52 -1.14
C MET A 116 -11.83 -10.23 -0.66
N ILE A 117 -12.19 -8.95 -0.48
CA ILE A 117 -13.56 -8.52 -0.16
C ILE A 117 -14.47 -8.56 -1.42
N GLY A 118 -13.89 -8.83 -2.60
CA GLY A 118 -14.59 -8.94 -3.87
C GLY A 118 -14.77 -7.61 -4.58
N ASN A 119 -14.00 -6.57 -4.26
CA ASN A 119 -14.05 -5.30 -4.98
C ASN A 119 -13.07 -5.31 -6.15
N PHE A 120 -13.57 -5.46 -7.38
CA PHE A 120 -12.77 -5.47 -8.61
C PHE A 120 -12.86 -4.17 -9.42
N LYS A 121 -13.48 -3.11 -8.86
CA LYS A 121 -13.86 -1.88 -9.58
C LYS A 121 -12.68 -1.15 -10.22
N ASP A 122 -11.62 -0.94 -9.45
CA ASP A 122 -10.51 -0.09 -9.86
C ASP A 122 -9.23 -0.92 -10.02
N PRO A 123 -8.52 -0.85 -11.16
CA PRO A 123 -7.22 -1.46 -11.29
C PRO A 123 -6.16 -0.63 -10.54
N ILE A 124 -5.16 -1.29 -9.93
CA ILE A 124 -3.99 -0.58 -9.41
C ILE A 124 -3.28 0.13 -10.56
N VAL A 125 -3.04 1.42 -10.39
CA VAL A 125 -2.09 2.18 -11.23
C VAL A 125 -0.73 2.16 -10.53
N PHE A 126 0.25 1.47 -11.10
CA PHE A 126 1.64 1.56 -10.65
C PHE A 126 2.35 2.68 -11.37
N ASP A 127 3.22 3.39 -10.66
CA ASP A 127 4.11 4.35 -11.30
C ASP A 127 5.12 3.61 -12.19
N SER A 128 5.33 4.13 -13.40
CA SER A 128 6.24 3.62 -14.44
C SER A 128 7.73 3.78 -14.09
N ASN A 129 8.06 3.88 -12.80
CA ASN A 129 9.46 3.93 -12.38
C ASN A 129 10.10 2.54 -12.50
N LYS A 130 11.37 2.54 -12.95
CA LYS A 130 12.29 1.40 -13.06
C LYS A 130 12.59 0.80 -11.68
N SER A 131 11.57 0.30 -11.01
CA SER A 131 11.66 -0.41 -9.75
C SER A 131 12.07 -1.84 -10.05
N GLU A 132 12.97 -2.39 -9.24
CA GLU A 132 13.37 -3.80 -9.25
C GLU A 132 12.15 -4.74 -9.09
N LEU A 133 11.03 -4.21 -8.59
CA LEU A 133 9.76 -4.91 -8.43
C LEU A 133 8.89 -4.94 -9.68
N ASN A 134 9.42 -4.59 -10.86
CA ASN A 134 8.61 -4.59 -12.09
C ASN A 134 8.05 -5.98 -12.43
N SER A 135 8.82 -7.04 -12.17
CA SER A 135 8.35 -8.42 -12.32
C SER A 135 7.15 -8.72 -11.41
N ILE A 136 7.19 -8.26 -10.16
CA ILE A 136 6.09 -8.43 -9.20
C ILE A 136 4.86 -7.63 -9.64
N LYS A 137 5.04 -6.39 -10.11
CA LYS A 137 3.94 -5.58 -10.67
C LYS A 137 3.26 -6.30 -11.83
N ILE A 138 4.06 -6.82 -12.76
CA ILE A 138 3.57 -7.56 -13.93
C ILE A 138 2.81 -8.83 -13.50
N ASN A 139 3.41 -9.64 -12.62
CA ASN A 139 2.76 -10.85 -12.09
C ASN A 139 1.44 -10.54 -11.39
N TYR A 140 1.40 -9.45 -10.63
CA TYR A 140 0.21 -8.98 -9.95
C TYR A 140 -0.88 -8.53 -10.94
N GLU A 141 -0.51 -7.76 -11.97
CA GLU A 141 -1.46 -7.36 -13.02
C GLU A 141 -2.05 -8.57 -13.74
N TYR A 142 -1.23 -9.58 -14.06
CA TYR A 142 -1.72 -10.84 -14.63
C TYR A 142 -2.67 -11.54 -13.68
N PHE A 143 -2.32 -11.67 -12.40
CA PHE A 143 -3.17 -12.28 -11.38
C PHE A 143 -4.53 -11.57 -11.25
N TYR A 144 -4.54 -10.23 -11.19
CA TYR A 144 -5.77 -9.45 -11.16
C TYR A 144 -6.63 -9.68 -12.41
N ARG A 145 -6.02 -9.69 -13.61
CA ARG A 145 -6.74 -9.94 -14.87
C ARG A 145 -7.36 -11.33 -14.90
N VAL A 146 -6.64 -12.35 -14.43
CA VAL A 146 -7.14 -13.73 -14.36
C VAL A 146 -8.31 -13.84 -13.37
N LEU A 147 -8.18 -13.28 -12.17
CA LEU A 147 -9.26 -13.29 -11.17
C LEU A 147 -10.53 -12.60 -11.69
N ARG A 148 -10.35 -11.43 -12.30
CA ARG A 148 -11.46 -10.66 -12.88
C ARG A 148 -12.12 -11.44 -14.02
N SER A 149 -11.32 -11.99 -14.94
CA SER A 149 -11.83 -12.78 -16.06
C SER A 149 -12.58 -14.03 -15.59
N ASN A 150 -12.08 -14.72 -14.56
CA ASN A 150 -12.77 -15.87 -13.97
C ASN A 150 -14.12 -15.45 -13.36
N THR A 151 -14.16 -14.32 -12.65
CA THR A 151 -15.40 -13.78 -12.07
C THR A 151 -16.40 -13.36 -13.15
N GLU A 152 -15.93 -12.81 -14.28
CA GLU A 152 -16.76 -12.49 -15.45
C GLU A 152 -17.31 -13.76 -16.13
N GLN A 153 -16.51 -14.82 -16.23
CA GLN A 153 -16.95 -16.13 -16.75
C GLN A 153 -17.98 -16.79 -15.83
N GLU A 154 -17.76 -16.79 -14.52
CA GLU A 154 -18.74 -17.26 -13.54
C GLU A 154 -20.07 -16.52 -13.67
N LEU A 155 -20.02 -15.19 -13.86
CA LEU A 155 -21.21 -14.38 -14.07
C LEU A 155 -21.94 -14.78 -15.37
N GLU A 156 -21.21 -15.05 -16.44
CA GLU A 156 -21.80 -15.48 -17.71
C GLU A 156 -22.45 -16.87 -17.60
N ILE A 157 -21.81 -17.81 -16.89
CA ILE A 157 -22.37 -19.13 -16.58
C ILE A 157 -23.65 -18.97 -15.77
N LEU A 158 -23.63 -18.16 -14.69
CA LEU A 158 -24.82 -17.86 -13.89
C LEU A 158 -25.93 -17.26 -14.75
N ARG A 159 -25.61 -16.39 -15.73
CA ARG A 159 -26.60 -15.80 -16.66
C ARG A 159 -27.13 -16.76 -17.72
N SER A 160 -26.40 -17.83 -18.02
CA SER A 160 -26.81 -18.87 -18.98
C SER A 160 -27.62 -19.98 -18.32
N LEU A 161 -27.63 -20.04 -16.99
CA LEU A 161 -28.31 -21.06 -16.22
C LEU A 161 -29.84 -20.92 -16.38
N ASN A 162 -30.49 -21.97 -16.87
CA ASN A 162 -31.93 -22.02 -17.01
C ASN A 162 -32.54 -22.48 -15.68
N ILE A 163 -33.28 -21.60 -15.01
CA ILE A 163 -33.83 -21.86 -13.67
C ILE A 163 -35.30 -22.18 -13.78
N ASP A 164 -35.72 -23.20 -13.04
CA ASP A 164 -37.12 -23.56 -12.91
C ASP A 164 -37.91 -22.39 -12.27
N GLN A 165 -38.75 -21.76 -13.09
CA GLN A 165 -39.56 -20.61 -12.69
C GLN A 165 -40.62 -20.97 -11.65
N ALA A 166 -40.92 -22.26 -11.44
CA ALA A 166 -41.86 -22.72 -10.44
C ALA A 166 -41.30 -22.60 -9.01
N ASN A 167 -39.97 -22.65 -8.84
CA ASN A 167 -39.33 -22.56 -7.53
C ASN A 167 -38.88 -21.13 -7.22
N ARG A 168 -39.73 -20.39 -6.51
CA ARG A 168 -39.52 -19.00 -6.11
C ARG A 168 -38.22 -18.78 -5.32
N ASP A 169 -37.84 -19.72 -4.45
CA ASP A 169 -36.66 -19.59 -3.61
C ASP A 169 -35.37 -19.72 -4.43
N SER A 170 -35.37 -20.61 -5.42
CA SER A 170 -34.25 -20.80 -6.34
C SER A 170 -34.04 -19.57 -7.24
N LEU A 171 -35.13 -18.96 -7.70
CA LEU A 171 -35.09 -17.73 -8.51
C LEU A 171 -34.56 -16.54 -7.71
N LEU A 172 -35.00 -16.37 -6.45
CA LEU A 172 -34.51 -15.30 -5.56
C LEU A 172 -33.03 -15.51 -5.19
N ALA A 173 -32.61 -16.74 -4.89
CA ALA A 173 -31.22 -17.07 -4.61
C ALA A 173 -30.32 -16.74 -5.81
N TRP A 174 -30.75 -17.08 -7.02
CA TRP A 174 -30.02 -16.75 -8.24
C TRP A 174 -29.92 -15.25 -8.49
N GLN A 175 -31.04 -14.51 -8.37
CA GLN A 175 -31.02 -13.06 -8.54
C GLN A 175 -30.05 -12.39 -7.56
N LYS A 176 -30.05 -12.85 -6.30
CA LYS A 176 -29.11 -12.37 -5.27
C LYS A 176 -27.65 -12.67 -5.63
N LEU A 177 -27.36 -13.86 -6.15
CA LEU A 177 -26.01 -14.24 -6.59
C LEU A 177 -25.54 -13.39 -7.78
N VAL A 178 -26.39 -13.15 -8.77
CA VAL A 178 -26.08 -12.31 -9.94
C VAL A 178 -25.85 -10.86 -9.49
N GLN A 179 -26.70 -10.32 -8.62
CA GLN A 179 -26.53 -8.98 -8.05
C GLN A 179 -25.22 -8.85 -7.27
N MET A 180 -24.86 -9.85 -6.45
CA MET A 180 -23.58 -9.87 -5.74
C MET A 180 -22.40 -9.84 -6.70
N LYS A 181 -22.39 -10.69 -7.72
CA LYS A 181 -21.30 -10.78 -8.70
C LYS A 181 -21.20 -9.52 -9.58
N CYS A 182 -22.33 -8.93 -9.99
CA CYS A 182 -22.34 -7.63 -10.68
C CYS A 182 -21.77 -6.50 -9.78
N LYS A 183 -22.15 -6.47 -8.51
CA LYS A 183 -21.64 -5.49 -7.53
C LYS A 183 -20.12 -5.62 -7.33
N GLN A 184 -19.60 -6.84 -7.29
CA GLN A 184 -18.17 -7.14 -7.18
C GLN A 184 -17.37 -6.57 -8.37
N LEU A 185 -17.90 -6.73 -9.59
CA LEU A 185 -17.30 -6.21 -10.82
C LEU A 185 -17.55 -4.71 -11.06
N GLY A 186 -18.40 -4.07 -10.24
CA GLY A 186 -18.80 -2.68 -10.43
C GLY A 186 -19.77 -2.43 -11.58
N LEU A 187 -20.44 -3.48 -12.06
CA LEU A 187 -21.44 -3.39 -13.11
C LEU A 187 -22.81 -3.03 -12.50
N ASP A 188 -23.54 -2.12 -13.14
CA ASP A 188 -24.91 -1.82 -12.75
C ASP A 188 -25.85 -2.94 -13.21
N TYR A 189 -26.48 -3.63 -12.25
CA TYR A 189 -27.37 -4.76 -12.48
C TYR A 189 -28.49 -4.40 -13.49
N ASN A 190 -29.02 -3.18 -13.38
CA ASN A 190 -30.15 -2.72 -14.21
C ASN A 190 -29.76 -2.48 -15.68
N GLN A 191 -28.52 -2.07 -15.96
CA GLN A 191 -28.02 -1.93 -17.33
C GLN A 191 -27.75 -3.29 -17.98
N THR A 192 -27.26 -4.25 -17.20
CA THR A 192 -26.95 -5.59 -17.73
C THR A 192 -28.18 -6.44 -18.06
N VAL A 193 -29.28 -6.29 -17.31
CA VAL A 193 -30.55 -6.97 -17.62
C VAL A 193 -31.21 -6.37 -18.87
N LYS A 194 -31.10 -5.04 -19.06
CA LYS A 194 -31.67 -4.33 -20.20
C LYS A 194 -31.01 -4.69 -21.54
N ASN A 195 -29.68 -4.80 -21.58
CA ASN A 195 -28.94 -5.20 -22.79
C ASN A 195 -29.25 -6.63 -23.28
N LYS A 196 -29.60 -7.56 -22.37
CA LYS A 196 -29.96 -8.94 -22.77
C LYS A 196 -31.42 -9.05 -23.23
N ASN A 197 -32.31 -8.20 -22.71
CA ASN A 197 -33.70 -8.11 -23.20
C ASN A 197 -33.79 -7.58 -24.64
N GLU A 198 -32.81 -6.79 -25.10
CA GLU A 198 -32.70 -6.40 -26.52
C GLU A 198 -32.20 -7.56 -27.41
N PHE A 199 -31.35 -8.46 -26.89
CA PHE A 199 -30.89 -9.65 -27.63
C PHE A 199 -31.87 -10.83 -27.61
N VAL A 200 -32.79 -10.90 -26.62
CA VAL A 200 -33.75 -12.00 -26.44
C VAL A 200 -35.16 -11.63 -26.96
N ASN A 201 -35.31 -10.52 -27.69
CA ASN A 201 -36.58 -10.12 -28.32
C ASN A 201 -36.95 -10.98 -29.55
N GLY A 202 -36.64 -12.28 -29.51
CA GLY A 202 -37.07 -13.33 -30.42
C GLY A 202 -37.74 -14.53 -29.72
N LYS A 203 -37.58 -14.73 -28.41
CA LYS A 203 -38.34 -15.75 -27.65
C LYS A 203 -38.58 -15.28 -26.21
N GLY A 204 -39.87 -15.13 -25.88
CA GLY A 204 -40.34 -14.46 -24.68
C GLY A 204 -39.89 -15.10 -23.37
N THR A 205 -39.29 -14.27 -22.52
CA THR A 205 -39.35 -14.39 -21.06
C THR A 205 -39.26 -12.99 -20.48
N ASN A 206 -40.37 -12.48 -19.95
CA ASN A 206 -40.43 -11.19 -19.26
C ASN A 206 -39.71 -11.33 -17.91
N VAL A 207 -38.50 -10.79 -17.79
CA VAL A 207 -37.89 -10.53 -16.48
C VAL A 207 -38.45 -9.22 -15.97
N ILE A 208 -39.25 -9.29 -14.90
CA ILE A 208 -39.87 -8.13 -14.25
C ILE A 208 -38.76 -7.32 -13.53
N PRO A 209 -38.58 -6.02 -13.81
CA PRO A 209 -37.72 -5.17 -13.00
C PRO A 209 -38.35 -4.95 -11.63
N LEU A 210 -37.54 -5.08 -10.57
CA LEU A 210 -37.96 -4.76 -9.21
C LEU A 210 -38.12 -3.23 -9.10
N ASN A 211 -39.36 -2.74 -9.20
CA ASN A 211 -39.69 -1.34 -8.92
C ASN A 211 -39.70 -1.14 -7.40
N GLU A 212 -38.56 -0.78 -6.83
CA GLU A 212 -38.46 -0.40 -5.42
C GLU A 212 -38.91 1.07 -5.30
N ASN A 213 -40.22 1.27 -5.11
CA ASN A 213 -40.78 2.58 -4.84
C ASN A 213 -41.77 2.49 -3.67
N VAL A 214 -41.21 2.51 -2.45
CA VAL A 214 -41.96 2.89 -1.25
C VAL A 214 -41.11 3.85 -0.43
N SER A 215 -41.11 5.12 -0.85
CA SER A 215 -40.76 6.24 0.03
C SER A 215 -41.88 6.38 1.07
N PRO A 216 -41.60 6.40 2.38
CA PRO A 216 -42.62 6.68 3.37
C PRO A 216 -43.01 8.16 3.30
N LYS A 217 -44.28 8.43 2.97
CA LYS A 217 -44.88 9.77 3.07
C LYS A 217 -44.81 10.26 4.52
N SER A 218 -44.14 11.39 4.75
CA SER A 218 -44.29 12.15 6.00
C SER A 218 -45.66 12.87 5.98
N PRO A 219 -46.41 12.89 7.10
CA PRO A 219 -47.64 13.69 7.17
C PRO A 219 -47.30 15.16 7.31
N GLN A 220 -47.82 15.98 6.39
CA GLN A 220 -47.77 17.43 6.43
C GLN A 220 -48.42 17.96 7.71
N ALA A 221 -47.66 18.70 8.50
CA ALA A 221 -48.17 19.54 9.58
C ALA A 221 -48.99 20.70 8.97
N LYS A 222 -50.29 20.66 9.20
CA LYS A 222 -51.25 21.68 8.79
C LYS A 222 -51.16 22.86 9.76
N ASN A 223 -50.57 23.95 9.30
CA ASN A 223 -50.70 25.28 9.92
C ASN A 223 -52.19 25.64 10.08
N ARG A 224 -52.60 25.96 11.31
CA ARG A 224 -53.82 26.73 11.58
C ARG A 224 -53.42 27.95 12.42
N LYS A 225 -53.40 29.10 11.76
CA LYS A 225 -53.46 30.43 12.39
C LYS A 225 -54.91 30.74 12.79
N VAL A 226 -55.04 31.82 13.58
CA VAL A 226 -56.24 32.59 13.97
C VAL A 226 -56.83 32.05 15.28
N SER A 227 -56.97 32.83 16.37
CA SER A 227 -56.99 34.27 16.63
C SER A 227 -56.43 34.54 18.03
#